data_AF-A0A2V1E801-F1
#
_entry.id   AF-A0A2V1E801-F1
#
_cell.length_a   1.000
_cell.length_b   1.000
_cell.length_c   1.000
_cell.angle_alpha   90.00
_cell.angle_beta   90.00
_cell.angle_gamma   90.00
#
_symmetry.space_group_name_H-M   'P 1'
#
loop_
_entity.id
_entity.type
_entity.pdbx_description
1 polymer ?
#
loop_
_entity_poly.entity_id
_entity_poly.type
_entity_poly.pdbx_seq_one_letter_code
_entity_poly.pdbx_strand_id
1 'polypeptide(L)'
;MSDVLLPQKETVPLQKFIKKAWVKETTITPFTAEPMLRRSKKNRIIYYIGSFNPPHLGHLALISHVFQNSKDPDEYNAIAVIVLAHAEGWVKRKVSGDDSPLHLTFDERLRLLEASITKQQRDWLWIFPVDVGGWWGFQGRLINACARDGFVLEFHELLGPDYVQASQPKSSGLHGIVTSNICRPADFVSSQDTGPHLIQLTGYTHWEKIERRGDNEDVYMCRHTRTPEYTVRFVYAKHSTMNEDISSTQIRKTITDTHSSELLSKISTVALSPELLLRILHEKGGGLVG
;
A
#
# COMPACT_ATOMS: atom_id res chain seq x y z
N MET A 1 -0.28 -50.84 3.20
CA MET A 1 -0.17 -49.92 2.06
C MET A 1 0.40 -48.61 2.60
N SER A 2 1.69 -48.42 2.43
CA SER A 2 2.38 -47.17 2.79
C SER A 2 2.04 -46.13 1.73
N ASP A 3 1.23 -45.13 2.10
CA ASP A 3 1.05 -43.94 1.28
C ASP A 3 2.41 -43.27 1.11
N VAL A 4 2.98 -43.41 -0.09
CA VAL A 4 4.13 -42.63 -0.52
C VAL A 4 3.62 -41.21 -0.71
N LEU A 5 3.70 -40.40 0.35
CA LEU A 5 3.44 -38.97 0.27
C LEU A 5 4.45 -38.37 -0.71
N LEU A 6 3.97 -38.02 -1.90
CA LEU A 6 4.75 -37.26 -2.88
C LEU A 6 5.33 -36.02 -2.17
N PRO A 7 6.62 -35.71 -2.38
CA PRO A 7 7.25 -34.56 -1.75
C PRO A 7 6.46 -33.30 -2.12
N GLN A 8 5.90 -32.63 -1.11
CA GLN A 8 5.15 -31.40 -1.32
C GLN A 8 6.10 -30.32 -1.85
N LYS A 9 5.69 -29.59 -2.89
CA LYS A 9 6.50 -28.50 -3.46
C LYS A 9 6.80 -27.45 -2.39
N GLU A 10 8.09 -27.07 -2.28
CA GLU A 10 8.56 -26.05 -1.32
C GLU A 10 8.02 -24.66 -1.64
N THR A 11 7.87 -24.36 -2.94
CA THR A 11 7.30 -23.11 -3.42
C THR A 11 6.12 -23.35 -4.35
N VAL A 12 5.12 -22.47 -4.25
CA VAL A 12 3.91 -22.53 -5.08
C VAL A 12 3.47 -21.11 -5.45
N PRO A 13 3.04 -20.86 -6.69
CA PRO A 13 2.47 -19.58 -7.09
C PRO A 13 1.27 -19.16 -6.23
N LEU A 14 1.28 -17.92 -5.73
CA LEU A 14 0.16 -17.30 -5.03
C LEU A 14 -1.11 -17.29 -5.89
N GLN A 15 -0.95 -17.17 -7.21
CA GLN A 15 -2.04 -17.15 -8.19
C GLN A 15 -2.96 -18.36 -8.08
N LYS A 16 -2.42 -19.54 -7.74
CA LYS A 16 -3.20 -20.77 -7.48
C LYS A 16 -4.27 -20.53 -6.41
N PHE A 17 -3.90 -19.83 -5.34
CA PHE A 17 -4.78 -19.60 -4.19
C PHE A 17 -5.69 -18.41 -4.40
N ILE A 18 -5.24 -17.38 -5.13
CA ILE A 18 -6.09 -16.26 -5.53
C ILE A 18 -7.29 -16.76 -6.34
N LYS A 19 -7.07 -17.65 -7.32
CA LYS A 19 -8.17 -18.24 -8.11
C LYS A 19 -9.19 -19.00 -7.26
N LYS A 20 -8.75 -19.66 -6.18
CA LYS A 20 -9.65 -20.36 -5.23
C LYS A 20 -10.41 -19.39 -4.32
N ALA A 21 -9.77 -18.30 -3.91
CA ALA A 21 -10.34 -17.30 -3.00
C ALA A 21 -11.25 -16.28 -3.72
N TRP A 22 -11.09 -16.15 -5.04
CA TRP A 22 -11.89 -15.30 -5.89
C TRP A 22 -13.24 -15.95 -6.18
N VAL A 23 -14.31 -15.31 -5.73
CA VAL A 23 -15.69 -15.83 -5.85
C VAL A 23 -16.52 -15.08 -6.90
N LYS A 24 -15.92 -14.11 -7.60
CA LYS A 24 -16.58 -13.40 -8.69
C LYS A 24 -16.35 -14.14 -10.00
N GLU A 25 -17.31 -14.04 -10.91
CA GLU A 25 -17.28 -14.68 -12.24
C GLU A 25 -16.18 -14.13 -13.16
N THR A 26 -15.62 -12.97 -12.84
CA THR A 26 -14.56 -12.36 -13.62
C THR A 26 -13.24 -13.10 -13.44
N THR A 27 -12.65 -13.53 -14.56
CA THR A 27 -11.26 -13.98 -14.58
C THR A 27 -10.34 -12.85 -14.16
N ILE A 28 -9.46 -13.11 -13.20
CA ILE A 28 -8.46 -12.14 -12.74
C ILE A 28 -7.04 -12.64 -13.00
N THR A 29 -6.20 -11.72 -13.47
CA THR A 29 -4.74 -11.90 -13.59
C THR A 29 -4.05 -10.77 -12.81
N PRO A 30 -3.99 -10.88 -11.46
CA PRO A 30 -3.42 -9.88 -10.56
C PRO A 30 -1.99 -9.46 -10.88
N PHE A 31 -1.17 -10.41 -11.33
CA PHE A 31 0.28 -10.21 -11.49
C PHE A 31 0.76 -10.71 -12.85
N THR A 32 1.79 -10.05 -13.39
CA THR A 32 2.46 -10.46 -14.64
C THR A 32 3.52 -11.54 -14.42
N ALA A 33 4.22 -11.50 -13.28
CA ALA A 33 5.02 -12.60 -12.75
C ALA A 33 4.32 -13.14 -11.51
N GLU A 34 4.29 -14.46 -11.31
CA GLU A 34 3.56 -15.04 -10.18
C GLU A 34 4.36 -14.92 -8.87
N PRO A 35 3.89 -14.18 -7.84
CA PRO A 35 4.53 -14.19 -6.53
C PRO A 35 4.52 -15.60 -5.96
N MET A 36 5.63 -16.01 -5.34
CA MET A 36 5.81 -17.38 -4.87
C MET A 36 5.64 -17.47 -3.35
N LEU A 37 4.73 -18.34 -2.92
CA LEU A 37 4.62 -18.76 -1.52
C LEU A 37 5.74 -19.76 -1.20
N ARG A 38 6.20 -19.77 0.06
CA ARG A 38 7.24 -20.67 0.61
C ARG A 38 6.71 -21.34 1.88
N ARG A 39 6.85 -22.67 2.01
CA ARG A 39 6.29 -23.43 3.15
C ARG A 39 6.98 -23.14 4.47
N SER A 40 8.31 -23.04 4.44
CA SER A 40 9.16 -22.85 5.62
C SER A 40 9.21 -21.40 6.15
N LYS A 41 8.42 -20.49 5.58
CA LYS A 41 8.45 -19.05 5.89
C LYS A 41 7.03 -18.50 6.04
N LYS A 42 6.90 -17.43 6.83
CA LYS A 42 5.73 -16.55 6.77
C LYS A 42 5.76 -15.81 5.44
N ASN A 43 4.71 -15.92 4.66
CA ASN A 43 4.54 -15.17 3.42
C ASN A 43 3.72 -13.93 3.73
N ARG A 44 4.18 -12.75 3.32
CA ARG A 44 3.50 -11.50 3.68
C ARG A 44 2.96 -10.80 2.44
N ILE A 45 1.70 -10.40 2.51
CA ILE A 45 1.12 -9.44 1.59
C ILE A 45 0.96 -8.12 2.34
N ILE A 46 1.54 -7.08 1.78
CA ILE A 46 1.31 -5.72 2.29
C ILE A 46 0.06 -5.19 1.59
N TYR A 47 -0.87 -4.59 2.32
CA TYR A 47 -2.03 -3.97 1.70
C TYR A 47 -2.11 -2.49 2.04
N TYR A 48 -2.53 -1.67 1.07
CA TYR A 48 -2.59 -0.21 1.22
C TYR A 48 -3.99 0.31 0.89
N ILE A 49 -4.67 0.83 1.91
CA ILE A 49 -6.01 1.41 1.74
C ILE A 49 -5.88 2.92 1.59
N GLY A 50 -6.57 3.48 0.60
CA GLY A 50 -6.57 4.92 0.36
C GLY A 50 -7.82 5.45 -0.32
N SER A 51 -8.07 6.75 -0.16
CA SER A 51 -9.17 7.41 -0.88
C SER A 51 -8.82 7.58 -2.36
N PHE A 52 -7.54 7.82 -2.67
CA PHE A 52 -7.03 8.00 -4.03
C PHE A 52 -7.86 8.99 -4.86
N ASN A 53 -8.18 10.16 -4.28
CA ASN A 53 -9.08 11.14 -4.89
C ASN A 53 -8.43 12.53 -5.06
N PRO A 54 -7.51 12.70 -6.03
CA PRO A 54 -6.92 11.69 -6.92
C PRO A 54 -5.69 10.99 -6.31
N PRO A 55 -5.20 9.89 -6.91
CA PRO A 55 -3.92 9.31 -6.53
C PRO A 55 -2.74 10.24 -6.88
N HIS A 56 -1.65 10.19 -6.11
CA HIS A 56 -0.48 11.06 -6.25
C HIS A 56 0.84 10.31 -6.05
N LEU A 57 1.96 10.92 -6.48
CA LEU A 57 3.29 10.29 -6.52
C LEU A 57 3.74 9.74 -5.16
N GLY A 58 3.39 10.43 -4.08
CA GLY A 58 3.64 9.95 -2.71
C GLY A 58 3.06 8.55 -2.43
N HIS A 59 1.88 8.21 -2.96
CA HIS A 59 1.32 6.86 -2.77
C HIS A 59 2.25 5.79 -3.37
N LEU A 60 2.71 5.99 -4.60
CA LEU A 60 3.54 5.01 -5.30
C LEU A 60 4.96 4.93 -4.74
N ALA A 61 5.50 6.06 -4.28
CA ALA A 61 6.79 6.10 -3.60
C ALA A 61 6.76 5.32 -2.28
N LEU A 62 5.73 5.51 -1.45
CA LEU A 62 5.57 4.76 -0.21
C LEU A 62 5.46 3.25 -0.48
N ILE A 63 4.58 2.85 -1.41
CA ILE A 63 4.40 1.44 -1.81
C ILE A 63 5.71 0.83 -2.27
N SER A 64 6.41 1.50 -3.19
CA SER A 64 7.63 0.97 -3.80
C SER A 64 8.75 0.88 -2.79
N HIS A 65 8.99 1.96 -2.03
CA HIS A 65 10.06 2.01 -1.04
C HIS A 65 9.91 0.91 0.02
N VAL A 66 8.70 0.74 0.55
CA VAL A 66 8.42 -0.29 1.55
C VAL A 66 8.56 -1.70 0.97
N PHE A 67 8.01 -1.97 -0.22
CA PHE A 67 8.10 -3.30 -0.80
C PHE A 67 9.54 -3.70 -1.14
N GLN A 68 10.32 -2.80 -1.76
CA GLN A 68 11.72 -3.09 -2.10
C GLN A 68 12.56 -3.41 -0.86
N ASN A 69 12.23 -2.82 0.29
CA ASN A 69 12.90 -3.05 1.59
C ASN A 69 12.26 -4.15 2.46
N SER A 70 11.29 -4.88 1.92
CA SER A 70 10.55 -5.92 2.65
C SER A 70 10.48 -7.25 1.90
N LYS A 71 10.93 -7.30 0.63
CA LYS A 71 10.83 -8.49 -0.23
C LYS A 71 11.86 -9.59 0.02
N ASP A 72 12.86 -9.34 0.86
CA ASP A 72 13.92 -10.31 1.15
C ASP A 72 13.30 -11.58 1.78
N PRO A 73 13.40 -12.76 1.13
CA PRO A 73 12.77 -13.97 1.61
C PRO A 73 13.35 -14.53 2.91
N ASP A 74 14.56 -14.13 3.29
CA ASP A 74 15.22 -14.59 4.51
C ASP A 74 14.97 -13.67 5.71
N GLU A 75 14.38 -12.50 5.47
CA GLU A 75 14.09 -11.51 6.50
C GLU A 75 12.57 -11.32 6.68
N TYR A 76 11.91 -10.58 5.78
CA TYR A 76 10.49 -10.25 5.93
C TYR A 76 9.57 -10.97 4.94
N ASN A 77 10.09 -11.43 3.80
CA ASN A 77 9.38 -12.22 2.79
C ASN A 77 8.02 -11.60 2.39
N ALA A 78 7.99 -10.28 2.13
CA ALA A 78 6.88 -9.65 1.43
C ALA A 78 6.87 -10.12 -0.02
N ILE A 79 5.82 -10.84 -0.40
CA ILE A 79 5.72 -11.44 -1.73
C ILE A 79 4.91 -10.59 -2.70
N ALA A 80 3.99 -9.77 -2.20
CA ALA A 80 3.16 -8.90 -3.01
C ALA A 80 2.64 -7.69 -2.21
N VAL A 81 2.14 -6.69 -2.94
CA VAL A 81 1.38 -5.56 -2.42
C VAL A 81 0.00 -5.52 -3.08
N ILE A 82 -1.04 -5.23 -2.30
CA ILE A 82 -2.41 -5.03 -2.78
C ILE A 82 -2.90 -3.62 -2.43
N VAL A 83 -3.30 -2.85 -3.43
CA VAL A 83 -3.84 -1.48 -3.26
C VAL A 83 -5.36 -1.52 -3.30
N LEU A 84 -5.99 -0.90 -2.31
CA LEU A 84 -7.42 -0.95 -2.03
C LEU A 84 -8.00 0.45 -2.01
N ALA A 85 -8.85 0.76 -2.98
CA ALA A 85 -9.57 2.03 -2.99
C ALA A 85 -10.76 1.98 -2.02
N HIS A 86 -10.94 3.03 -1.21
CA HIS A 86 -12.15 3.18 -0.41
C HIS A 86 -13.41 3.24 -1.28
N ALA A 87 -14.54 2.77 -0.75
CA ALA A 87 -15.85 2.91 -1.39
C ALA A 87 -16.25 4.39 -1.55
N GLU A 88 -17.12 4.69 -2.51
CA GLU A 88 -17.52 6.08 -2.82
C GLU A 88 -18.14 6.80 -1.62
N GLY A 89 -18.97 6.12 -0.82
CA GLY A 89 -19.60 6.72 0.37
C GLY A 89 -18.57 7.26 1.38
N TRP A 90 -17.39 6.62 1.48
CA TRP A 90 -16.30 7.11 2.32
C TRP A 90 -15.67 8.37 1.73
N VAL A 91 -15.42 8.39 0.42
CA VAL A 91 -14.85 9.56 -0.27
C VAL A 91 -15.78 10.76 -0.13
N LYS A 92 -17.09 10.58 -0.38
CA LYS A 92 -18.11 11.64 -0.20
C LYS A 92 -18.09 12.23 1.20
N ARG A 93 -18.05 11.39 2.24
CA ARG A 93 -17.96 11.86 3.64
C ARG A 93 -16.67 12.62 3.91
N LYS A 94 -15.55 12.18 3.33
CA LYS A 94 -14.25 12.81 3.56
C LYS A 94 -14.14 14.20 2.91
N VAL A 95 -14.80 14.41 1.76
CA VAL A 95 -14.73 15.67 1.00
C VAL A 95 -15.95 16.58 1.21
N SER A 96 -16.89 16.22 2.08
CA SER A 96 -18.15 16.97 2.27
C SER A 96 -17.99 18.39 2.83
N GLY A 97 -16.78 18.81 3.16
CA GLY A 97 -16.45 20.18 3.59
C GLY A 97 -15.41 20.88 2.71
N ASP A 98 -15.01 20.30 1.56
CA ASP A 98 -14.12 20.96 0.58
C ASP A 98 -14.98 21.82 -0.37
N ASP A 99 -14.60 23.10 -0.57
CA ASP A 99 -15.28 24.06 -1.46
C ASP A 99 -15.21 23.69 -2.96
N SER A 100 -14.40 22.69 -3.31
CA SER A 100 -14.37 22.09 -4.65
C SER A 100 -14.09 20.60 -4.53
N PRO A 101 -15.12 19.77 -4.35
CA PRO A 101 -14.93 18.36 -4.16
C PRO A 101 -14.88 17.71 -5.55
N LEU A 102 -13.72 17.75 -6.20
CA LEU A 102 -13.43 16.75 -7.23
C LEU A 102 -13.79 15.38 -6.64
N HIS A 103 -14.78 14.74 -7.22
CA HIS A 103 -15.30 13.46 -6.76
C HIS A 103 -15.15 12.42 -7.86
N LEU A 104 -14.01 11.74 -7.83
CA LEU A 104 -13.75 10.61 -8.71
C LEU A 104 -14.54 9.40 -8.20
N THR A 105 -15.25 8.76 -9.12
CA THR A 105 -15.93 7.48 -8.90
C THR A 105 -14.93 6.40 -8.51
N PHE A 106 -15.43 5.25 -8.03
CA PHE A 106 -14.56 4.10 -7.77
C PHE A 106 -13.74 3.67 -8.99
N ASP A 107 -14.38 3.55 -10.15
CA ASP A 107 -13.73 3.08 -11.37
C ASP A 107 -12.70 4.08 -11.92
N GLU A 108 -12.97 5.38 -11.84
CA GLU A 108 -12.01 6.41 -12.26
C GLU A 108 -10.74 6.37 -11.42
N ARG A 109 -10.87 6.14 -10.11
CA ARG A 109 -9.71 6.02 -9.22
C ARG A 109 -8.91 4.76 -9.50
N LEU A 110 -9.57 3.64 -9.79
CA LEU A 110 -8.88 2.41 -10.22
C LEU A 110 -8.15 2.62 -11.55
N ARG A 111 -8.81 3.22 -12.54
CA ARG A 111 -8.19 3.54 -13.85
C ARG A 111 -6.94 4.40 -13.69
N LEU A 112 -6.96 5.41 -12.84
CA LEU A 112 -5.79 6.25 -12.56
C LEU A 112 -4.66 5.46 -11.89
N LEU A 113 -4.98 4.61 -10.91
CA LEU A 113 -3.98 3.75 -10.26
C LEU A 113 -3.36 2.74 -11.25
N GLU A 114 -4.18 2.06 -12.05
CA GLU A 114 -3.75 1.05 -13.01
C GLU A 114 -2.91 1.63 -14.16
N ALA A 115 -3.23 2.85 -14.59
CA ALA A 115 -2.47 3.57 -15.62
C ALA A 115 -1.12 4.08 -15.09
N SER A 116 -0.94 4.13 -13.77
CA SER A 116 0.26 4.67 -13.13
C SER A 116 1.32 3.62 -12.79
N ILE A 117 0.96 2.33 -12.79
CA ILE A 117 1.91 1.27 -12.44
C ILE A 117 2.67 0.77 -13.66
N THR A 118 3.99 0.60 -13.51
CA THR A 118 4.84 0.07 -14.57
C THR A 118 4.62 -1.43 -14.77
N LYS A 119 5.08 -1.97 -15.92
CA LYS A 119 5.06 -3.42 -16.18
C LYS A 119 5.80 -4.21 -15.09
N GLN A 120 6.94 -3.71 -14.61
CA GLN A 120 7.70 -4.36 -13.53
C GLN A 120 6.97 -4.28 -12.19
N GLN A 121 6.25 -3.19 -11.90
CA GLN A 121 5.43 -3.12 -10.69
C GLN A 121 4.30 -4.15 -10.73
N ARG A 122 3.71 -4.43 -11.90
CA ARG A 122 2.69 -5.49 -12.05
C ARG A 122 3.16 -6.90 -11.71
N ASP A 123 4.47 -7.13 -11.55
CA ASP A 123 4.99 -8.43 -11.09
C ASP A 123 4.68 -8.69 -9.60
N TRP A 124 4.38 -7.66 -8.82
CA TRP A 124 4.19 -7.77 -7.37
C TRP A 124 3.12 -6.84 -6.80
N LEU A 125 2.65 -5.86 -7.56
CA LEU A 125 1.64 -4.88 -7.15
C LEU A 125 0.32 -5.16 -7.86
N TRP A 126 -0.73 -5.39 -7.07
CA TRP A 126 -2.08 -5.59 -7.57
C TRP A 126 -3.00 -4.45 -7.15
N ILE A 127 -3.61 -3.76 -8.11
CA ILE A 127 -4.73 -2.85 -7.85
C ILE A 127 -5.99 -3.71 -7.72
N PHE A 128 -6.55 -3.76 -6.51
CA PHE A 128 -7.66 -4.65 -6.22
C PHE A 128 -8.95 -4.11 -6.89
N PRO A 129 -9.66 -4.93 -7.68
CA PRO A 129 -10.75 -4.44 -8.53
C PRO A 129 -12.10 -4.32 -7.80
N VAL A 130 -12.07 -4.32 -6.46
CA VAL A 130 -13.27 -4.22 -5.61
C VAL A 130 -12.93 -3.31 -4.42
N ASP A 131 -13.95 -2.69 -3.84
CA ASP A 131 -13.76 -1.86 -2.67
C ASP A 131 -13.34 -2.66 -1.42
N VAL A 132 -13.09 -1.90 -0.35
CA VAL A 132 -12.73 -2.43 0.98
C VAL A 132 -13.78 -3.42 1.52
N GLY A 133 -15.05 -3.31 1.12
CA GLY A 133 -16.08 -4.28 1.52
C GLY A 133 -15.83 -5.66 0.92
N GLY A 134 -15.52 -5.73 -0.37
CA GLY A 134 -15.15 -6.99 -1.04
C GLY A 134 -13.82 -7.58 -0.56
N TRP A 135 -12.91 -6.72 -0.10
CA TRP A 135 -11.60 -7.11 0.41
C TRP A 135 -11.66 -8.03 1.63
N TRP A 136 -12.46 -7.68 2.65
CA TRP A 136 -12.47 -8.43 3.91
C TRP A 136 -12.87 -9.89 3.74
N GLY A 137 -13.84 -10.16 2.86
CA GLY A 137 -14.22 -11.53 2.52
C GLY A 137 -13.14 -12.27 1.72
N PHE A 138 -12.47 -11.58 0.79
CA PHE A 138 -11.40 -12.17 0.00
C PHE A 138 -10.17 -12.55 0.85
N GLN A 139 -9.74 -11.66 1.74
CA GLN A 139 -8.57 -11.85 2.59
C GLN A 139 -8.66 -13.14 3.41
N GLY A 140 -9.76 -13.35 4.13
CA GLY A 140 -9.96 -14.55 4.94
C GLY A 140 -10.00 -15.83 4.11
N ARG A 141 -10.63 -15.80 2.92
CA ARG A 141 -10.63 -16.95 2.01
C ARG A 141 -9.23 -17.28 1.49
N LEU A 142 -8.41 -16.27 1.20
CA LEU A 142 -7.04 -16.48 0.72
C LEU A 142 -6.15 -17.08 1.80
N ILE A 143 -6.22 -16.57 3.04
CA ILE A 143 -5.50 -17.16 4.19
C ILE A 143 -5.87 -18.63 4.34
N ASN A 144 -7.18 -18.92 4.39
CA ASN A 144 -7.67 -20.29 4.58
C ASN A 144 -7.25 -21.22 3.43
N ALA A 145 -7.27 -20.73 2.18
CA ALA A 145 -6.85 -21.51 1.03
C ALA A 145 -5.35 -21.85 1.09
N CYS A 146 -4.50 -20.90 1.49
CA CYS A 146 -3.06 -21.13 1.68
C CYS A 146 -2.78 -22.09 2.84
N ALA A 147 -3.46 -21.88 3.98
CA ALA A 147 -3.26 -22.68 5.19
C ALA A 147 -3.62 -24.16 4.98
N ARG A 148 -4.68 -24.47 4.22
CA ARG A 148 -5.05 -25.86 3.87
C ARG A 148 -3.96 -26.60 3.09
N ASP A 149 -3.18 -25.87 2.30
CA ASP A 149 -2.05 -26.43 1.58
C ASP A 149 -0.75 -26.30 2.39
N GLY A 150 -0.78 -25.87 3.66
CA GLY A 150 0.39 -25.79 4.56
C GLY A 150 1.28 -24.56 4.37
N PHE A 151 0.74 -23.46 3.81
CA PHE A 151 1.43 -22.18 3.70
C PHE A 151 0.90 -21.18 4.74
N VAL A 152 1.81 -20.49 5.42
CA VAL A 152 1.45 -19.38 6.32
C VAL A 152 1.42 -18.08 5.54
N LEU A 153 0.26 -17.42 5.51
CA LEU A 153 0.05 -16.12 4.84
C LEU A 153 -0.40 -15.08 5.87
N GLU A 154 0.34 -13.99 5.97
CA GLU A 154 0.01 -12.82 6.80
C GLU A 154 -0.28 -11.60 5.92
N PHE A 155 -1.11 -10.71 6.45
CA PHE A 155 -1.42 -9.42 5.85
C PHE A 155 -1.01 -8.29 6.79
N HIS A 156 -0.17 -7.41 6.30
CA HIS A 156 0.32 -6.24 7.03
C HIS A 156 -0.18 -4.96 6.34
N GLU A 157 -0.74 -4.05 7.13
CA GLU A 157 -1.28 -2.78 6.62
C GLU A 157 -0.14 -1.81 6.36
N LEU A 158 -0.04 -1.29 5.14
CA LEU A 158 0.79 -0.13 4.85
C LEU A 158 0.05 1.13 5.30
N LEU A 159 0.71 1.94 6.11
CA LEU A 159 0.18 3.22 6.56
C LEU A 159 1.15 4.34 6.24
N GLY A 160 0.59 5.51 5.93
CA GLY A 160 1.36 6.75 5.97
C GLY A 160 1.89 6.99 7.39
N PRO A 161 3.03 7.68 7.54
CA PRO A 161 3.61 7.94 8.86
C PRO A 161 2.69 8.81 9.74
N ASP A 162 1.78 9.57 9.16
CA ASP A 162 0.75 10.37 9.82
C ASP A 162 -0.32 9.54 10.55
N TYR A 163 -0.51 8.28 10.17
CA TYR A 163 -1.44 7.35 10.82
C TYR A 163 -0.76 6.50 11.92
N VAL A 164 0.57 6.47 11.93
CA VAL A 164 1.37 5.75 12.94
C VAL A 164 1.96 6.77 13.90
N GLN A 165 1.12 7.31 14.79
CA GLN A 165 1.54 8.34 15.75
C GLN A 165 2.17 7.71 16.99
N ALA A 166 3.19 8.36 17.56
CA ALA A 166 3.87 7.91 18.78
C ALA A 166 2.90 7.62 19.94
N SER A 167 1.90 8.48 20.10
CA SER A 167 0.89 8.39 21.16
C SER A 167 -0.26 7.43 20.84
N GLN A 168 -0.52 7.18 19.56
CA GLN A 168 -1.66 6.40 19.12
C GLN A 168 -1.42 5.80 17.72
N PRO A 169 -0.69 4.68 17.62
CA PRO A 169 -0.55 3.97 16.34
C PRO A 169 -1.94 3.43 15.94
N LYS A 170 -2.56 4.03 14.92
CA LYS A 170 -3.89 3.64 14.45
C LYS A 170 -3.74 2.63 13.35
N SER A 171 -4.41 1.49 13.47
CA SER A 171 -4.48 0.53 12.37
C SER A 171 -5.74 -0.30 12.46
N SER A 172 -6.21 -0.70 11.28
CA SER A 172 -7.20 -1.75 11.10
C SER A 172 -6.57 -3.10 10.70
N GLY A 173 -5.23 -3.14 10.74
CA GLY A 173 -4.34 -4.24 10.40
C GLY A 173 -4.67 -5.53 11.10
N LEU A 174 -4.56 -6.63 10.37
CA LEU A 174 -4.80 -7.96 10.91
C LEU A 174 -3.56 -8.52 11.63
N HIS A 175 -2.38 -8.44 11.01
CA HIS A 175 -1.15 -9.06 11.54
C HIS A 175 -0.03 -8.07 11.88
N GLY A 176 -0.16 -6.81 11.46
CA GLY A 176 0.86 -5.79 11.72
C GLY A 176 0.75 -4.60 10.78
N ILE A 177 1.66 -3.66 10.98
CA ILE A 177 1.77 -2.41 10.25
C ILE A 177 3.15 -2.33 9.61
N VAL A 178 3.21 -1.79 8.40
CA VAL A 178 4.45 -1.30 7.80
C VAL A 178 4.28 0.18 7.46
N THR A 179 5.30 0.99 7.76
CA THR A 179 5.29 2.43 7.48
C THR A 179 6.69 2.91 7.11
N SER A 180 6.78 4.14 6.60
CA SER A 180 8.03 4.79 6.20
C SER A 180 7.85 6.32 6.19
N ASN A 181 8.95 7.04 6.41
CA ASN A 181 9.03 8.49 6.31
C ASN A 181 9.37 9.00 4.90
N ILE A 182 9.40 8.12 3.88
CA ILE A 182 9.79 8.47 2.50
C ILE A 182 8.93 9.56 1.85
N CYS A 183 7.69 9.74 2.31
CA CYS A 183 6.78 10.75 1.76
C CYS A 183 6.55 11.95 2.67
N ARG A 184 6.68 11.74 3.99
CA ARG A 184 6.38 12.72 5.04
C ARG A 184 7.15 12.37 6.31
N PRO A 185 7.48 13.35 7.17
CA PRO A 185 8.03 13.07 8.50
C PRO A 185 7.11 12.18 9.33
N ALA A 186 7.70 11.37 10.20
CA ALA A 186 7.00 10.59 11.22
C ALA A 186 7.24 11.23 12.59
N ASP A 187 6.19 11.38 13.40
CA ASP A 187 6.26 12.07 14.70
C ASP A 187 7.13 11.34 15.73
N PHE A 188 7.34 10.04 15.53
CA PHE A 188 8.20 9.20 16.35
C PHE A 188 9.66 9.19 15.88
N VAL A 189 10.04 10.00 14.89
CA VAL A 189 11.41 10.08 14.37
C VAL A 189 11.98 11.47 14.67
N SER A 190 13.07 11.53 15.42
CA SER A 190 13.92 12.72 15.49
C SER A 190 15.26 12.41 14.80
N SER A 191 15.63 13.20 13.79
CA SER A 191 16.90 13.05 13.09
C SER A 191 18.07 13.57 13.93
N GLN A 192 19.14 12.78 14.00
CA GLN A 192 20.44 13.17 14.55
C GLN A 192 21.57 12.76 13.58
N ASP A 193 22.75 13.34 13.75
CA ASP A 193 23.94 13.08 12.89
C ASP A 193 24.37 11.60 12.87
N THR A 194 23.94 10.79 13.84
CA THR A 194 24.30 9.37 14.00
C THR A 194 23.20 8.39 13.55
N GLY A 195 22.08 8.88 13.02
CA GLY A 195 20.93 8.06 12.61
C GLY A 195 19.61 8.54 13.23
N PRO A 196 18.48 7.84 12.95
CA PRO A 196 17.21 8.22 13.52
C PRO A 196 17.18 7.85 15.01
N HIS A 197 16.83 8.82 15.85
CA HIS A 197 16.39 8.52 17.20
C HIS A 197 14.86 8.29 17.16
N LEU A 198 14.45 7.08 17.54
CA LEU A 198 13.05 6.64 17.45
C LEU A 198 12.37 6.69 18.82
N ILE A 199 11.34 7.52 18.93
CA ILE A 199 10.49 7.61 20.12
C ILE A 199 9.68 6.31 20.22
N GLN A 200 9.62 5.74 21.43
CA GLN A 200 8.84 4.54 21.69
C GLN A 200 7.34 4.81 21.46
N LEU A 201 6.68 3.91 20.72
CA LEU A 201 5.24 3.98 20.53
C LEU A 201 4.50 3.53 21.80
N THR A 202 3.44 4.24 22.15
CA THR A 202 2.61 3.92 23.31
C THR A 202 2.00 2.52 23.17
N GLY A 203 2.28 1.64 24.14
CA GLY A 203 1.80 0.26 24.13
C GLY A 203 2.65 -0.72 23.31
N TYR A 204 3.81 -0.31 22.83
CA TYR A 204 4.76 -1.15 22.09
C TYR A 204 6.10 -1.26 22.82
N THR A 205 6.89 -2.28 22.47
CA THR A 205 8.29 -2.42 22.91
C THR A 205 9.16 -1.29 22.34
N HIS A 206 10.41 -1.19 22.81
CA HIS A 206 11.42 -0.37 22.16
C HIS A 206 11.62 -0.81 20.70
N TRP A 207 12.09 0.12 19.88
CA TRP A 207 12.48 -0.14 18.50
C TRP A 207 13.77 -0.96 18.45
N GLU A 208 13.74 -2.04 17.69
CA GLU A 208 14.89 -2.88 17.39
C GLU A 208 15.29 -2.66 15.94
N LYS A 209 16.57 -2.39 15.69
CA LYS A 209 17.10 -2.35 14.33
C LYS A 209 17.19 -3.78 13.80
N ILE A 210 16.62 -4.01 12.62
CA ILE A 210 16.69 -5.29 11.93
C ILE A 210 18.02 -5.36 11.18
N GLU A 211 18.82 -6.37 11.49
CA GLU A 211 20.05 -6.66 10.76
C GLU A 211 19.71 -7.20 9.37
N ARG A 212 20.28 -6.57 8.33
CA ARG A 212 20.03 -6.90 6.93
C ARG A 212 21.35 -6.97 6.19
N ARG A 213 21.38 -7.79 5.12
CA ARG A 213 22.55 -7.86 4.23
C ARG A 213 22.48 -6.73 3.19
N GLY A 214 23.62 -6.07 2.95
CA GLY A 214 23.81 -5.04 1.93
C GLY A 214 23.39 -3.63 2.33
N ASP A 215 23.54 -2.69 1.39
CA ASP A 215 23.33 -1.24 1.60
C ASP A 215 21.85 -0.82 1.55
N ASN A 216 20.94 -1.70 1.97
CA ASN A 216 19.52 -1.38 2.01
C ASN A 216 19.22 -0.34 3.10
N GLU A 217 18.05 0.28 3.02
CA GLU A 217 17.58 1.21 4.04
C GLU A 217 17.48 0.53 5.41
N ASP A 218 17.71 1.33 6.45
CA ASP A 218 17.61 0.86 7.82
C ASP A 218 16.14 0.52 8.13
N VAL A 219 15.92 -0.64 8.73
CA VAL A 219 14.59 -1.09 9.13
C VAL A 219 14.56 -1.27 10.63
N TYR A 220 13.51 -0.75 11.24
CA TYR A 220 13.25 -0.88 12.66
C TYR A 220 11.93 -1.60 12.88
N MET A 221 11.82 -2.31 14.00
CA MET A 221 10.60 -2.99 14.39
C MET A 221 10.33 -2.85 15.88
N CYS A 222 9.07 -2.66 16.24
CA CYS A 222 8.59 -2.83 17.61
C CYS A 222 7.36 -3.76 17.62
N ARG A 223 7.04 -4.30 18.79
CA ARG A 223 5.95 -5.28 18.97
C ARG A 223 4.93 -4.75 19.95
N HIS A 224 3.65 -5.04 19.73
CA HIS A 224 2.61 -4.65 20.66
C HIS A 224 2.77 -5.42 21.98
N THR A 225 2.75 -4.72 23.11
CA THR A 225 3.07 -5.28 24.43
C THR A 225 2.10 -6.37 24.88
N ARG A 226 0.83 -6.31 24.46
CA ARG A 226 -0.19 -7.31 24.81
C ARG A 226 -0.42 -8.38 23.74
N THR A 227 0.12 -8.18 22.53
CA THR A 227 -0.07 -9.09 21.39
C THR A 227 1.22 -9.07 20.57
N PRO A 228 2.29 -9.75 21.05
CA PRO A 228 3.63 -9.61 20.48
C PRO A 228 3.75 -10.00 19.00
N GLU A 229 2.84 -10.84 18.51
CA GLU A 229 2.74 -11.22 17.09
C GLU A 229 2.37 -10.03 16.19
N TYR A 230 1.72 -9.00 16.76
CA TYR A 230 1.38 -7.78 16.06
C TYR A 230 2.55 -6.80 16.12
N THR A 231 3.13 -6.49 14.96
CA THR A 231 4.34 -5.67 14.87
C THR A 231 4.10 -4.36 14.12
N VAL A 232 4.90 -3.35 14.44
CA VAL A 232 5.09 -2.16 13.60
C VAL A 232 6.48 -2.23 13.02
N ARG A 233 6.55 -2.26 11.69
CA ARG A 233 7.79 -2.20 10.92
C ARG A 233 7.93 -0.81 10.32
N PHE A 234 9.08 -0.18 10.56
CA PHE A 234 9.43 1.12 10.02
C PHE A 234 10.60 0.98 9.07
N VAL A 235 10.39 1.31 7.79
CA VAL A 235 11.46 1.42 6.79
C VAL A 235 11.93 2.86 6.76
N TYR A 236 13.11 3.12 7.32
CA TYR A 236 13.66 4.46 7.44
C TYR A 236 14.28 4.91 6.13
N ALA A 237 13.69 5.92 5.50
CA ALA A 237 14.28 6.63 4.38
C ALA A 237 15.28 7.65 4.90
N LYS A 238 16.59 7.39 4.71
CA LYS A 238 17.68 8.30 5.09
C LYS A 238 17.61 9.64 4.36
N HIS A 239 17.19 9.58 3.09
CA HIS A 239 17.02 10.75 2.25
C HIS A 239 15.60 10.73 1.67
N SER A 240 14.71 11.56 2.21
CA SER A 240 13.44 11.83 1.52
C SER A 240 13.74 12.71 0.31
N THR A 241 13.44 12.21 -0.88
CA THR A 241 13.51 12.98 -2.12
C THR A 241 12.15 13.56 -2.51
N MET A 242 11.11 13.32 -1.70
CA MET A 242 9.76 13.74 -1.99
C MET A 242 9.42 15.08 -1.33
N ASN A 243 8.68 15.90 -2.07
CA ASN A 243 8.04 17.10 -1.51
C ASN A 243 6.94 16.67 -0.52
N GLU A 244 7.06 17.13 0.74
CA GLU A 244 6.17 16.77 1.84
C GLU A 244 4.71 17.23 1.63
N ASP A 245 4.51 18.26 0.80
CA ASP A 245 3.21 18.85 0.50
C ASP A 245 2.41 18.05 -0.53
N ILE A 246 2.99 17.01 -1.15
CA ILE A 246 2.28 16.16 -2.10
C ILE A 246 1.10 15.49 -1.39
N SER A 247 -0.12 15.84 -1.83
CA SER A 247 -1.36 15.30 -1.31
C SER A 247 -2.50 15.39 -2.33
N SER A 248 -3.51 14.54 -2.17
CA SER A 248 -4.74 14.64 -2.95
C SER A 248 -5.44 15.99 -2.77
N THR A 249 -5.39 16.56 -1.55
CA THR A 249 -5.98 17.87 -1.25
C THR A 249 -5.29 18.98 -2.04
N GLN A 250 -3.96 18.98 -2.08
CA GLN A 250 -3.20 19.93 -2.88
C GLN A 250 -3.56 19.82 -4.37
N ILE A 251 -3.72 18.60 -4.90
CA ILE A 251 -4.14 18.41 -6.30
C ILE A 251 -5.54 18.98 -6.55
N ARG A 252 -6.52 18.70 -5.68
CA ARG A 252 -7.88 19.24 -5.82
C ARG A 252 -7.88 20.78 -5.78
N LYS A 253 -7.08 21.36 -4.90
CA LYS A 253 -6.88 22.82 -4.85
C LYS A 253 -6.28 23.35 -6.14
N THR A 254 -5.19 22.75 -6.64
CA THR A 254 -4.58 23.13 -7.92
C THR A 254 -5.57 23.06 -9.08
N ILE A 255 -6.42 22.04 -9.13
CA ILE A 255 -7.47 21.90 -10.16
C ILE A 255 -8.49 23.02 -10.09
N THR A 256 -8.80 23.51 -8.89
CA THR A 256 -9.78 24.59 -8.68
C THR A 256 -9.18 25.96 -9.01
N ASP A 257 -7.93 26.18 -8.64
CA ASP A 257 -7.28 27.49 -8.68
C ASP A 257 -6.52 27.77 -9.98
N THR A 258 -6.39 26.79 -10.88
CA THR A 258 -5.53 26.90 -12.08
C THR A 258 -6.34 26.85 -13.37
N HIS A 259 -6.04 27.78 -14.28
CA HIS A 259 -6.58 27.77 -15.64
C HIS A 259 -6.20 26.51 -16.42
N SER A 260 -7.12 26.04 -17.26
CA SER A 260 -7.03 24.80 -18.04
C SER A 260 -5.73 24.64 -18.84
N SER A 261 -5.18 25.73 -19.37
CA SER A 261 -3.95 25.74 -20.19
C SER A 261 -2.68 25.41 -19.40
N GLU A 262 -2.65 25.71 -18.10
CA GLU A 262 -1.51 25.46 -17.21
C GLU A 262 -1.71 24.23 -16.32
N LEU A 263 -2.94 23.70 -16.28
CA LEU A 263 -3.30 22.68 -15.29
C LEU A 263 -2.43 21.44 -15.41
N LEU A 264 -2.19 20.95 -16.64
CA LEU A 264 -1.39 19.75 -16.88
C LEU A 264 0.02 19.88 -16.29
N SER A 265 0.72 20.98 -16.58
CA SER A 265 2.10 21.17 -16.10
C SER A 265 2.18 21.20 -14.58
N LYS A 266 1.19 21.79 -13.91
CA LYS A 266 1.13 21.84 -12.43
C LYS A 266 0.80 20.49 -11.81
N ILE A 267 -0.13 19.71 -12.37
CA ILE A 267 -0.49 18.42 -11.79
C ILE A 267 0.52 17.32 -12.13
N SER A 268 1.29 17.44 -13.21
CA SER A 268 2.27 16.41 -13.60
C SER A 268 3.42 16.20 -12.61
N THR A 269 3.67 17.16 -11.73
CA THR A 269 4.70 17.05 -10.68
C THR A 269 4.21 16.35 -9.41
N VAL A 270 2.91 16.05 -9.31
CA VAL A 270 2.29 15.56 -8.08
C VAL A 270 1.31 14.41 -8.29
N ALA A 271 0.53 14.41 -9.37
CA ALA A 271 -0.54 13.46 -9.63
C ALA A 271 -0.02 12.18 -10.28
N LEU A 272 -0.74 11.09 -10.02
CA LEU A 272 -0.57 9.84 -10.75
C LEU A 272 -1.45 9.84 -12.01
N SER A 273 -0.86 9.54 -13.16
CA SER A 273 -1.47 9.61 -14.51
C SER A 273 -2.13 10.98 -14.81
N PRO A 274 -1.36 12.08 -14.82
CA PRO A 274 -1.89 13.45 -14.92
C PRO A 274 -2.69 13.70 -16.20
N GLU A 275 -2.30 13.14 -17.35
CA GLU A 275 -3.02 13.29 -18.61
C GLU A 275 -4.38 12.58 -18.57
N LEU A 276 -4.45 11.39 -17.95
CA LEU A 276 -5.70 10.66 -17.79
C LEU A 276 -6.61 11.37 -16.80
N LEU A 277 -6.05 11.92 -15.71
CA LEU A 277 -6.80 12.75 -14.77
C LEU A 277 -7.42 13.95 -15.49
N LEU A 278 -6.65 14.66 -16.31
CA LEU A 278 -7.15 15.79 -17.09
C LEU A 278 -8.29 15.38 -18.04
N ARG A 279 -8.16 14.24 -18.73
CA ARG A 279 -9.25 13.71 -19.57
C ARG A 279 -10.52 13.43 -18.78
N ILE A 280 -10.41 12.78 -17.62
CA ILE A 280 -11.57 12.52 -16.74
C ILE A 280 -12.22 13.83 -16.29
N LEU A 281 -11.41 14.86 -15.96
CA LEU A 281 -11.92 16.18 -15.60
C LEU A 281 -12.69 16.83 -16.76
N HIS A 282 -12.19 16.75 -17.99
CA HIS A 282 -12.89 17.26 -19.17
C HIS A 282 -14.22 16.52 -19.42
N GLU A 283 -14.23 15.20 -19.30
CA GLU A 283 -15.42 14.36 -19.47
C GLU A 283 -16.50 14.68 -18.43
N LYS A 284 -16.11 14.91 -17.17
CA LYS A 284 -17.03 15.33 -16.10
C LYS A 284 -17.48 16.79 -16.24
N GLY A 285 -16.65 17.63 -16.85
CA GLY A 285 -16.82 19.07 -16.88
C GLY A 285 -17.68 19.58 -18.03
N GLY A 286 -17.83 18.87 -19.15
CA GLY A 286 -18.72 19.28 -20.27
C GLY A 286 -18.58 20.76 -20.69
N GLY A 287 -17.41 21.37 -20.45
CA GLY A 287 -17.26 22.82 -20.34
C GLY A 287 -16.40 23.21 -19.14
N LEU A 288 -15.08 23.07 -19.25
CA LEU A 288 -14.23 24.11 -18.65
C LEU A 288 -14.54 25.36 -19.49
N VAL A 289 -15.55 26.12 -19.07
CA VAL A 289 -16.04 27.33 -19.72
C VAL A 289 -14.92 28.37 -19.70
N GLY A 290 -14.52 28.84 -20.89
CA GLY A 290 -13.75 30.07 -21.09
C GLY A 290 -12.24 29.91 -21.04
#